data_AF-A0A8J2RIQ6-F1
#
_entry.id   AF-A0A8J2RIQ6-F1
#
_cell.length_a   1.000
_cell.length_b   1.000
_cell.length_c   1.000
_cell.angle_alpha   90.00
_cell.angle_beta   90.00
_cell.angle_gamma   90.00
#
_symmetry.space_group_name_H-M   'P 1'
#
loop_
_entity.id
_entity.type
_entity.pdbx_description
1 polymer ?
#
loop_
_entity_poly.entity_id
_entity_poly.type
_entity_poly.pdbx_seq_one_letter_code
_entity_poly.pdbx_strand_id
1 'polypeptide(L)'
;MKKGYKVTDVKREKKIGVAAENLEELIEKSCKKLGFNVSCAECRLYVAEDGTQVDDEDYLRTLAPQTLFILLQENETMVTDFDFFYNMITSAKKDYINTGKAAKEFLNVNLKEKFKVLERYISAANDSRAMISERTQDPDWFEGLDSSEKTKEQSMSKRAKERMRGYYYKTKTALQSSQLYVHTKNGESKKLIDLFLVELRRRLENSKYNGDYFNRKGDEGVRLCNENGLFECGGLWNNKKCIYEGEHVINPYRSREERIIFQTWNLDHKIELSRSIIPNIQEAIRNIIHENVKCVMCNVSSAKGHIEIDRYYLQIFTSDNLKLVHIVCHDKGKHSAESSAYILCQKCFGNYRV
;
A
#
# COMPACT_ATOMS: atom_id res chain seq x y z
N MET A 1 -4.23 19.78 -17.73
CA MET A 1 -5.04 18.65 -17.19
C MET A 1 -4.84 18.61 -15.68
N LYS A 2 -5.91 18.79 -14.88
CA LYS A 2 -5.80 18.88 -13.42
C LYS A 2 -5.32 17.56 -12.80
N LYS A 3 -4.27 17.64 -11.97
CA LYS A 3 -3.79 16.52 -11.14
C LYS A 3 -4.27 16.73 -9.71
N GLY A 4 -4.58 15.62 -9.03
CA GLY A 4 -4.96 15.63 -7.62
C GLY A 4 -3.73 15.41 -6.74
N TYR A 5 -3.51 16.28 -5.75
CA TYR A 5 -2.42 16.25 -4.78
C TYR A 5 -2.96 16.25 -3.35
N LYS A 6 -2.12 15.87 -2.39
CA LYS A 6 -2.41 15.97 -0.97
C LYS A 6 -1.51 17.03 -0.36
N VAL A 7 -2.05 17.91 0.47
CA VAL A 7 -1.28 18.96 1.13
C VAL A 7 -1.62 18.95 2.62
N THR A 8 -0.63 19.20 3.46
CA THR A 8 -0.78 19.29 4.91
C THR A 8 0.10 20.41 5.46
N ASP A 9 -0.19 20.86 6.66
CA ASP A 9 0.68 21.73 7.46
C ASP A 9 1.88 20.95 8.06
N VAL A 10 2.89 21.66 8.56
CA VAL A 10 4.11 21.07 9.15
C VAL A 10 3.80 20.11 10.30
N LYS A 11 2.80 20.47 11.13
CA LYS A 11 2.36 19.67 12.28
C LYS A 11 1.53 18.46 11.87
N ARG A 12 1.14 18.36 10.59
CA ARG A 12 0.29 17.31 10.02
C ARG A 12 -1.05 17.15 10.74
N GLU A 13 -1.56 18.23 11.32
CA GLU A 13 -2.85 18.27 12.01
C GLU A 13 -4.00 18.19 11.00
N LYS A 14 -3.80 18.75 9.79
CA LYS A 14 -4.84 18.83 8.77
C LYS A 14 -4.31 18.47 7.38
N LYS A 15 -4.77 17.32 6.87
CA LYS A 15 -4.48 16.86 5.51
C LYS A 15 -5.66 17.10 4.57
N ILE A 16 -5.40 17.80 3.46
CA ILE A 16 -6.40 18.17 2.46
C ILE A 16 -6.06 17.59 1.09
N GLY A 17 -7.10 17.32 0.30
CA GLY A 17 -6.97 17.02 -1.12
C GLY A 17 -7.17 18.27 -1.97
N VAL A 18 -6.25 18.52 -2.90
CA VAL A 18 -6.29 19.68 -3.81
C VAL A 18 -6.11 19.21 -5.24
N ALA A 19 -7.06 19.56 -6.10
CA ALA A 19 -6.92 19.40 -7.54
C ALA A 19 -6.43 20.73 -8.13
N ALA A 20 -5.27 20.71 -8.77
CA ALA A 20 -4.62 21.88 -9.34
C ALA A 20 -4.03 21.56 -10.72
N GLU A 21 -3.97 22.57 -11.57
CA GLU A 21 -3.35 22.54 -12.90
C GLU A 21 -1.91 23.04 -12.88
N ASN A 22 -1.57 23.91 -11.93
CA ASN A 22 -0.26 24.51 -11.76
C ASN A 22 0.07 24.72 -10.25
N LEU A 23 1.30 25.09 -9.94
CA LEU A 23 1.84 25.29 -8.60
C LEU A 23 1.16 26.45 -7.88
N GLU A 24 0.90 27.56 -8.58
CA GLU A 24 0.20 28.73 -8.02
C GLU A 24 -1.21 28.36 -7.54
N GLU A 25 -2.01 27.68 -8.38
CA GLU A 25 -3.36 27.18 -8.04
C GLU A 25 -3.29 26.16 -6.88
N LEU A 26 -2.21 25.36 -6.80
CA LEU A 26 -2.00 24.40 -5.72
C LEU A 26 -1.74 25.12 -4.38
N ILE A 27 -0.88 26.12 -4.35
CA ILE A 27 -0.55 26.89 -3.15
C ILE A 27 -1.77 27.68 -2.67
N GLU A 28 -2.43 28.45 -3.54
CA GLU A 28 -3.59 29.27 -3.19
C GLU A 28 -4.74 28.44 -2.57
N LYS A 29 -5.10 27.33 -3.23
CA LYS A 29 -6.15 26.44 -2.72
C LYS A 29 -5.74 25.78 -1.41
N SER A 30 -4.46 25.52 -1.22
CA SER A 30 -3.95 24.91 0.00
C SER A 30 -3.99 25.90 1.17
N CYS A 31 -3.54 27.15 0.98
CA CYS A 31 -3.66 28.22 1.98
C CYS A 31 -5.11 28.39 2.44
N LYS A 32 -6.04 28.49 1.49
CA LYS A 32 -7.47 28.71 1.77
C LYS A 32 -8.11 27.55 2.53
N LYS A 33 -7.73 26.31 2.20
CA LYS A 33 -8.29 25.11 2.84
C LYS A 33 -7.62 24.78 4.18
N LEU A 34 -6.35 25.11 4.36
CA LEU A 34 -5.64 24.95 5.64
C LEU A 34 -5.98 26.06 6.62
N GLY A 35 -6.49 27.21 6.15
CA GLY A 35 -6.91 28.32 7.00
C GLY A 35 -5.75 29.22 7.41
N PHE A 36 -4.72 29.33 6.57
CA PHE A 36 -3.60 30.23 6.80
C PHE A 36 -4.05 31.67 6.54
N ASN A 37 -3.92 32.55 7.53
CA ASN A 37 -4.28 33.98 7.45
C ASN A 37 -3.15 34.84 6.87
N VAL A 38 -2.14 34.22 6.26
CA VAL A 38 -0.93 34.86 5.74
C VAL A 38 -1.02 34.97 4.22
N SER A 39 -0.26 35.89 3.63
CA SER A 39 -0.20 36.06 2.18
C SER A 39 0.24 34.75 1.52
N CYS A 40 -0.39 34.35 0.41
CA CYS A 40 0.00 33.13 -0.33
C CYS A 40 1.43 33.22 -0.88
N ALA A 41 1.98 34.43 -1.03
CA ALA A 41 3.36 34.70 -1.42
C ALA A 41 4.39 34.29 -0.36
N GLU A 42 3.98 34.12 0.90
CA GLU A 42 4.84 33.76 2.03
C GLU A 42 4.79 32.25 2.33
N CYS A 43 4.15 31.47 1.46
CA CYS A 43 4.03 30.02 1.61
C CYS A 43 4.90 29.30 0.58
N ARG A 44 5.69 28.33 1.04
CA ARG A 44 6.52 27.47 0.19
C ARG A 44 6.04 26.03 0.27
N LEU A 45 6.07 25.33 -0.86
CA LEU A 45 5.61 23.95 -0.94
C LEU A 45 6.81 23.01 -0.93
N TYR A 46 6.76 21.97 -0.10
CA TYR A 46 7.81 20.96 -0.01
C TYR A 46 7.24 19.56 -0.15
N VAL A 47 7.97 18.65 -0.75
CA VAL A 47 7.64 17.22 -0.76
C VAL A 47 7.79 16.70 0.67
N ALA A 48 6.74 16.07 1.20
CA ALA A 48 6.73 15.63 2.60
C ALA A 48 7.76 14.53 2.89
N GLU A 49 8.06 13.68 1.90
CA GLU A 49 8.94 12.52 2.03
C GLU A 49 10.40 12.91 2.28
N ASP A 50 10.95 13.81 1.47
CA ASP A 50 12.38 14.13 1.45
C ASP A 50 12.69 15.60 1.75
N GLY A 51 11.65 16.45 1.86
CA GLY A 51 11.82 17.86 2.14
C GLY A 51 12.28 18.70 0.95
N THR A 52 12.23 18.17 -0.28
CA THR A 52 12.58 18.93 -1.48
C THR A 52 11.57 20.04 -1.73
N GLN A 53 12.05 21.27 -1.95
CA GLN A 53 11.19 22.40 -2.30
C GLN A 53 10.64 22.22 -3.71
N VAL A 54 9.35 22.52 -3.90
CA VAL A 54 8.70 22.65 -5.20
C VAL A 54 8.62 24.13 -5.53
N ASP A 55 9.61 24.63 -6.25
CA ASP A 55 9.77 26.04 -6.63
C ASP A 55 9.47 26.32 -8.12
N ASP A 56 9.36 25.27 -8.94
CA ASP A 56 8.99 25.38 -10.35
C ASP A 56 7.92 24.36 -10.83
N GLU A 57 7.27 24.70 -11.95
CA GLU A 57 6.20 23.90 -12.56
C GLU A 57 6.69 22.60 -13.20
N ASP A 58 7.92 22.59 -13.72
CA ASP A 58 8.48 21.44 -14.41
C ASP A 58 8.75 20.32 -13.41
N TYR A 59 9.30 20.65 -12.24
CA TYR A 59 9.47 19.75 -11.13
C TYR A 59 8.12 19.22 -10.63
N LEU A 60 7.12 20.07 -10.39
CA LEU A 60 5.77 19.65 -10.00
C LEU A 60 5.16 18.64 -11.00
N ARG A 61 5.41 18.81 -12.30
CA ARG A 61 4.90 17.91 -13.34
C ARG A 61 5.53 16.52 -13.29
N THR A 62 6.79 16.41 -12.87
CA THR A 62 7.46 15.11 -12.67
C THR A 62 6.85 14.30 -11.54
N LEU A 63 6.24 14.97 -10.56
CA LEU A 63 5.68 14.33 -9.38
C LEU A 63 4.39 13.56 -9.69
N ALA A 64 4.24 12.42 -9.01
CA ALA A 64 3.11 11.53 -9.19
C ALA A 64 1.81 12.17 -8.66
N PRO A 65 0.65 11.85 -9.25
CA PRO A 65 -0.63 12.17 -8.62
C PRO A 65 -0.70 11.62 -7.20
N GLN A 66 -1.34 12.35 -6.29
CA GLN A 66 -1.49 12.03 -4.86
C GLN A 66 -0.21 12.13 -4.01
N THR A 67 0.87 12.71 -4.55
CA THR A 67 2.04 13.12 -3.76
C THR A 67 1.59 14.01 -2.59
N LEU A 68 2.19 13.77 -1.43
CA LEU A 68 1.94 14.53 -0.21
C LEU A 68 2.94 15.68 -0.13
N PHE A 69 2.42 16.89 0.04
CA PHE A 69 3.19 18.09 0.25
C PHE A 69 2.97 18.68 1.63
N ILE A 70 3.99 19.38 2.12
CA ILE A 70 3.94 20.25 3.28
C ILE A 70 3.89 21.68 2.76
N LEU A 71 2.85 22.42 3.13
CA LEU A 71 2.79 23.86 2.92
C LEU A 71 3.41 24.54 4.14
N LEU A 72 4.52 25.23 3.93
CA LEU A 72 5.36 25.84 4.97
C LEU A 72 5.22 27.37 4.93
N GLN A 73 4.97 27.99 6.08
CA GLN A 73 5.02 29.45 6.22
C GLN A 73 6.47 29.93 6.46
N GLU A 74 6.81 31.17 6.12
CA GLU A 74 8.19 31.71 6.26
C GLU A 74 8.79 31.61 7.68
N ASN A 75 7.93 31.60 8.71
CA ASN A 75 8.33 31.49 10.12
C ASN A 75 8.46 30.03 10.61
N GLU A 76 8.20 29.04 9.76
CA GLU A 76 8.25 27.63 10.08
C GLU A 76 9.51 26.96 9.50
N THR A 77 10.02 25.96 10.21
CA THR A 77 11.10 25.11 9.68
C THR A 77 10.50 23.86 9.06
N MET A 78 10.97 23.51 7.86
CA MET A 78 10.54 22.29 7.17
C MET A 78 10.89 21.06 8.01
N VAL A 79 9.92 20.17 8.20
CA VAL A 79 10.09 18.90 8.91
C VAL A 79 9.66 17.76 7.99
N THR A 80 10.62 16.96 7.53
CA THR A 80 10.38 15.79 6.68
C THR A 80 9.48 14.79 7.40
N ASP A 81 8.89 13.85 6.65
CA ASP A 81 8.10 12.76 7.24
C ASP A 81 8.97 11.98 8.23
N PHE A 82 10.22 11.72 7.88
CA PHE A 82 11.17 11.06 8.78
C PHE A 82 11.35 11.82 10.10
N ASP A 83 11.69 13.11 10.04
CA ASP A 83 11.96 13.93 11.22
C ASP A 83 10.70 14.14 12.07
N PHE A 84 9.55 14.27 11.42
CA PHE A 84 8.28 14.43 12.12
C PHE A 84 7.93 13.18 12.91
N PHE A 85 8.01 12.01 12.29
CA PHE A 85 7.76 10.75 12.98
C PHE A 85 8.81 10.50 14.06
N TYR A 86 10.08 10.82 13.82
CA TYR A 86 11.15 10.73 14.81
C TYR A 86 10.92 11.65 16.04
N ASN A 87 10.52 12.90 15.81
CA ASN A 87 10.23 13.88 16.87
C ASN A 87 8.95 13.54 17.65
N MET A 88 7.93 13.00 16.98
CA MET A 88 6.72 12.49 17.63
C MET A 88 7.04 11.30 18.55
N ILE A 89 7.89 10.38 18.11
CA ILE A 89 8.33 9.22 18.91
C ILE A 89 9.15 9.65 20.13
N THR A 90 10.03 10.65 20.00
CA THR A 90 10.91 11.13 21.08
C THR A 90 10.18 12.03 22.08
N SER A 91 9.23 12.86 21.64
CA SER A 91 8.45 13.75 22.50
C SER A 91 7.41 13.02 23.36
N ALA A 92 6.84 11.92 22.87
CA ALA A 92 5.90 11.06 23.61
C ALA A 92 6.54 10.31 24.79
N LYS A 93 7.88 10.37 24.96
CA LYS A 93 8.63 9.71 26.05
C LYS A 93 9.30 10.70 27.01
N LYS A 94 8.77 11.93 27.14
CA LYS A 94 9.37 13.01 27.95
C LYS A 94 9.60 12.65 29.42
N ASP A 95 8.83 11.73 30.00
CA ASP A 95 9.01 11.32 31.41
C ASP A 95 10.26 10.46 31.66
N TYR A 96 10.90 9.93 30.62
CA TYR A 96 12.15 9.15 30.75
C TYR A 96 13.42 9.96 30.45
N ILE A 97 13.30 11.23 30.05
CA ILE A 97 14.41 12.06 29.54
C ILE A 97 14.82 13.14 30.56
N ASN A 98 14.64 12.92 31.85
CA ASN A 98 15.21 13.82 32.87
C ASN A 98 16.69 13.57 33.20
N THR A 99 17.36 12.65 32.50
CA THR A 99 18.82 12.42 32.61
C THR A 99 19.61 12.96 31.41
N GLY A 100 19.09 14.02 30.79
CA GLY A 100 19.54 14.55 29.50
C GLY A 100 20.90 15.27 29.45
N LYS A 101 21.60 15.49 30.57
CA LYS A 101 22.94 16.10 30.54
C LYS A 101 24.09 15.08 30.49
N ALA A 102 23.99 13.97 31.21
CA ALA A 102 24.99 12.89 31.15
C ALA A 102 24.82 11.99 29.92
N ALA A 103 23.57 11.79 29.46
CA ALA A 103 23.30 11.03 28.24
C ALA A 103 23.95 11.70 27.02
N LYS A 104 23.91 13.03 26.91
CA LYS A 104 24.48 13.74 25.76
C LYS A 104 26.00 13.53 25.59
N GLU A 105 26.73 13.30 26.68
CA GLU A 105 28.16 12.95 26.65
C GLU A 105 28.40 11.45 26.45
N PHE A 106 27.50 10.58 26.92
CA PHE A 106 27.58 9.12 26.72
C PHE A 106 27.18 8.66 25.31
N LEU A 107 26.40 9.46 24.58
CA LEU A 107 25.81 9.13 23.27
C LEU A 107 26.78 9.29 22.08
N ASN A 108 28.02 9.74 22.30
CA ASN A 108 29.00 9.91 21.21
C ASN A 108 29.63 8.59 20.71
N VAL A 109 29.38 7.44 21.35
CA VAL A 109 29.90 6.16 20.88
C VAL A 109 28.80 5.09 20.84
N ASN A 110 28.46 4.73 19.60
CA ASN A 110 27.69 3.56 19.21
C ASN A 110 26.23 3.51 19.72
N LEU A 111 25.47 4.53 19.31
CA LEU A 111 24.04 4.73 19.55
C LEU A 111 23.16 3.55 19.11
N LYS A 112 23.41 2.98 17.93
CA LYS A 112 22.50 2.03 17.26
C LYS A 112 22.41 0.68 17.97
N GLU A 113 23.53 0.17 18.49
CA GLU A 113 23.58 -1.10 19.22
C GLU A 113 22.98 -0.99 20.62
N LYS A 114 23.25 0.11 21.33
CA LYS A 114 22.70 0.33 22.67
C LYS A 114 21.20 0.65 22.64
N PHE A 115 20.70 1.32 21.61
CA PHE A 115 19.26 1.50 21.38
C PHE A 115 18.55 0.17 21.11
N LYS A 116 19.13 -0.72 20.29
CA LYS A 116 18.58 -2.06 20.03
C LYS A 116 18.44 -2.88 21.32
N VAL A 117 19.41 -2.78 22.24
CA VAL A 117 19.34 -3.47 23.52
C VAL A 117 18.20 -2.90 24.38
N LEU A 118 18.07 -1.57 24.45
CA LEU A 118 17.00 -0.92 25.21
C LEU A 118 15.59 -1.19 24.60
N GLU A 119 15.47 -1.21 23.28
CA GLU A 119 14.26 -1.61 22.56
C GLU A 119 13.87 -3.06 22.87
N ARG A 120 14.84 -3.99 22.91
CA ARG A 120 14.58 -5.39 23.28
C ARG A 120 14.05 -5.52 24.71
N TYR A 121 14.58 -4.75 25.67
CA TYR A 121 14.07 -4.73 27.04
C TYR A 121 12.66 -4.13 27.16
N ILE A 122 12.34 -3.10 26.36
CA ILE A 122 10.99 -2.52 26.31
C ILE A 122 10.00 -3.45 25.60
N SER A 123 10.45 -4.20 24.60
CA SER A 123 9.62 -5.16 23.82
C SER A 123 9.10 -6.31 24.69
N ALA A 124 9.93 -6.85 25.59
CA ALA A 124 9.58 -7.97 26.45
C ALA A 124 8.46 -7.64 27.48
N ALA A 125 8.29 -6.36 27.84
CA ALA A 125 7.20 -5.90 28.71
C ALA A 125 5.90 -5.56 27.95
N ASN A 126 5.94 -5.52 26.60
CA ASN A 126 4.89 -4.93 25.75
C ASN A 126 4.09 -5.98 24.93
N ASP A 127 4.51 -7.26 24.94
CA ASP A 127 3.80 -8.33 24.24
C ASP A 127 2.43 -8.67 24.86
N SER A 128 2.23 -8.37 26.15
CA SER A 128 0.92 -8.52 26.80
C SER A 128 -0.14 -7.57 26.23
N ARG A 129 0.23 -6.33 25.85
CA ARG A 129 -0.70 -5.38 25.19
C ARG A 129 -1.04 -5.80 23.77
N ALA A 130 -0.12 -6.47 23.08
CA ALA A 130 -0.43 -7.05 21.78
C ALA A 130 -1.65 -7.96 21.93
N MET A 131 -1.71 -8.83 22.94
CA MET A 131 -2.81 -9.78 23.12
C MET A 131 -4.18 -9.15 23.47
N ILE A 132 -4.23 -7.87 23.84
CA ILE A 132 -5.50 -7.17 24.04
C ILE A 132 -6.21 -7.00 22.70
N SER A 133 -7.51 -7.34 22.68
CA SER A 133 -8.33 -7.39 21.47
C SER A 133 -9.34 -6.24 21.42
N GLU A 134 -10.06 -6.02 22.51
CA GLU A 134 -11.22 -5.15 22.55
C GLU A 134 -10.84 -3.67 22.72
N ARG A 135 -11.56 -2.78 22.01
CA ARG A 135 -11.43 -1.33 22.15
C ARG A 135 -11.67 -0.85 23.58
N THR A 136 -12.57 -1.49 24.31
CA THR A 136 -12.87 -1.15 25.70
C THR A 136 -11.68 -1.39 26.63
N GLN A 137 -10.76 -2.27 26.25
CA GLN A 137 -9.59 -2.66 27.05
C GLN A 137 -8.31 -1.92 26.63
N ASP A 138 -8.24 -1.39 25.41
CA ASP A 138 -7.08 -0.64 24.90
C ASP A 138 -7.50 0.52 23.99
N PRO A 139 -8.24 1.52 24.51
CA PRO A 139 -8.82 2.60 23.71
C PRO A 139 -7.77 3.41 22.94
N ASP A 140 -6.58 3.60 23.51
CA ASP A 140 -5.47 4.33 22.91
C ASP A 140 -5.04 3.74 21.57
N TRP A 141 -5.02 2.40 21.46
CA TRP A 141 -4.70 1.73 20.20
C TRP A 141 -5.66 2.12 19.07
N PHE A 142 -6.93 2.39 19.39
CA PHE A 142 -7.99 2.68 18.43
C PHE A 142 -8.19 4.17 18.15
N GLU A 143 -7.36 5.05 18.73
CA GLU A 143 -7.46 6.47 18.48
C GLU A 143 -7.33 6.78 16.97
N GLY A 144 -8.17 7.69 16.47
CA GLY A 144 -8.24 8.02 15.04
C GLY A 144 -8.91 6.95 14.16
N LEU A 145 -9.50 5.90 14.75
CA LEU A 145 -10.32 4.92 14.02
C LEU A 145 -11.81 5.13 14.21
N ASP A 146 -12.54 4.71 13.18
CA ASP A 146 -14.00 4.70 13.16
C ASP A 146 -14.55 3.95 14.38
N SER A 147 -15.60 4.48 15.01
CA SER A 147 -16.17 3.94 16.24
C SER A 147 -16.78 2.54 16.07
N SER A 148 -17.06 2.12 14.84
CA SER A 148 -17.53 0.76 14.50
C SER A 148 -16.44 -0.32 14.62
N GLU A 149 -15.16 0.05 14.62
CA GLU A 149 -14.05 -0.89 14.77
C GLU A 149 -13.86 -1.27 16.24
N LYS A 150 -14.39 -2.43 16.65
CA LYS A 150 -14.45 -2.87 18.06
C LYS A 150 -13.24 -3.69 18.49
N THR A 151 -12.60 -4.41 17.58
CA THR A 151 -11.42 -5.24 17.88
C THR A 151 -10.24 -4.93 16.98
N LYS A 152 -9.02 -5.17 17.48
CA LYS A 152 -7.80 -4.95 16.69
C LYS A 152 -7.80 -5.83 15.44
N GLU A 153 -8.29 -7.06 15.54
CA GLU A 153 -8.43 -8.01 14.44
C GLU A 153 -9.39 -7.51 13.37
N GLN A 154 -10.56 -6.97 13.75
CA GLN A 154 -11.49 -6.36 12.80
C GLN A 154 -10.82 -5.19 12.07
N SER A 155 -10.10 -4.34 12.79
CA SER A 155 -9.33 -3.21 12.25
C SER A 155 -8.25 -3.67 11.27
N MET A 156 -7.48 -4.71 11.62
CA MET A 156 -6.42 -5.23 10.76
C MET A 156 -6.98 -5.96 9.54
N SER A 157 -8.05 -6.73 9.69
CA SER A 157 -8.78 -7.33 8.57
C SER A 157 -9.30 -6.28 7.61
N LYS A 158 -9.88 -5.19 8.11
CA LYS A 158 -10.36 -4.08 7.26
C LYS A 158 -9.24 -3.53 6.37
N ARG A 159 -8.04 -3.33 6.92
CA ARG A 159 -6.86 -2.87 6.16
C ARG A 159 -6.44 -3.85 5.08
N ALA A 160 -6.41 -5.15 5.36
CA ALA A 160 -6.12 -6.17 4.35
C ALA A 160 -7.15 -6.12 3.21
N LYS A 161 -8.45 -6.05 3.56
CA LYS A 161 -9.54 -5.93 2.58
C LYS A 161 -9.43 -4.67 1.73
N GLU A 162 -9.02 -3.55 2.32
CA GLU A 162 -8.79 -2.28 1.61
C GLU A 162 -7.65 -2.39 0.58
N ARG A 163 -6.55 -3.09 0.91
CA ARG A 163 -5.47 -3.38 -0.05
C ARG A 163 -5.99 -4.20 -1.23
N MET A 164 -6.75 -5.27 -0.96
CA MET A 164 -7.34 -6.11 -2.01
C MET A 164 -8.33 -5.33 -2.90
N ARG A 165 -9.18 -4.49 -2.29
CA ARG A 165 -10.07 -3.59 -3.04
C ARG A 165 -9.27 -2.64 -3.93
N GLY A 166 -8.18 -2.09 -3.41
CA GLY A 166 -7.26 -1.24 -4.16
C GLY A 166 -6.74 -1.92 -5.42
N TYR A 167 -6.27 -3.18 -5.32
CA TYR A 167 -5.82 -3.96 -6.47
C TYR A 167 -6.94 -4.21 -7.48
N TYR A 168 -8.13 -4.58 -7.01
CA TYR A 168 -9.29 -4.77 -7.87
C TYR A 168 -9.64 -3.48 -8.63
N TYR A 169 -9.71 -2.33 -7.96
CA TYR A 169 -10.05 -1.06 -8.60
C TYR A 169 -8.95 -0.60 -9.56
N LYS A 170 -7.67 -0.83 -9.24
CA LYS A 170 -6.56 -0.55 -10.16
C LYS A 170 -6.69 -1.36 -11.45
N THR A 171 -6.98 -2.66 -11.34
CA THR A 171 -7.24 -3.54 -12.49
C THR A 171 -8.46 -3.09 -13.27
N LYS A 172 -9.59 -2.85 -12.59
CA LYS A 172 -10.84 -2.38 -13.20
C LYS A 172 -10.63 -1.10 -14.01
N THR A 173 -10.06 -0.07 -13.39
CA THR A 173 -9.82 1.22 -14.05
C THR A 173 -8.89 1.04 -15.24
N ALA A 174 -7.79 0.31 -15.11
CA ALA A 174 -6.85 0.10 -16.21
C ALA A 174 -7.47 -0.65 -17.40
N LEU A 175 -8.30 -1.67 -17.15
CA LEU A 175 -8.99 -2.39 -18.22
C LEU A 175 -10.09 -1.54 -18.88
N GLN A 176 -10.87 -0.81 -18.10
CA GLN A 176 -11.95 0.05 -18.63
C GLN A 176 -11.43 1.30 -19.34
N SER A 177 -10.23 1.76 -19.02
CA SER A 177 -9.55 2.86 -19.76
C SER A 177 -8.74 2.37 -20.96
N SER A 178 -8.67 1.06 -21.21
CA SER A 178 -7.88 0.51 -22.32
C SER A 178 -8.53 0.76 -23.69
N GLN A 179 -7.70 0.79 -24.74
CA GLN A 179 -8.18 0.90 -26.12
C GLN A 179 -9.15 -0.23 -26.51
N LEU A 180 -8.95 -1.43 -25.94
CA LEU A 180 -9.85 -2.58 -26.15
C LEU A 180 -11.26 -2.31 -25.63
N TYR A 181 -11.39 -1.56 -24.53
CA TYR A 181 -12.69 -1.24 -23.95
C TYR A 181 -13.34 -0.03 -24.64
N VAL A 182 -12.55 1.02 -24.91
CA VAL A 182 -13.05 2.30 -25.47
C VAL A 182 -13.40 2.18 -26.95
N HIS A 183 -12.55 1.56 -27.78
CA HIS A 183 -12.71 1.48 -29.24
C HIS A 183 -13.17 0.10 -29.72
N THR A 184 -14.04 -0.55 -28.94
CA THR A 184 -14.50 -1.91 -29.24
C THR A 184 -15.34 -1.95 -30.53
N LYS A 185 -14.93 -2.78 -31.50
CA LYS A 185 -15.54 -2.78 -32.85
C LYS A 185 -16.95 -3.38 -32.95
N ASN A 186 -17.46 -4.04 -31.91
CA ASN A 186 -18.85 -4.56 -31.83
C ASN A 186 -19.30 -4.77 -30.37
N GLY A 187 -18.63 -4.15 -29.40
CA GLY A 187 -18.87 -4.37 -27.97
C GLY A 187 -18.33 -5.69 -27.41
N GLU A 188 -17.72 -6.55 -28.24
CA GLU A 188 -17.25 -7.87 -27.82
C GLU A 188 -16.14 -7.81 -26.76
N SER A 189 -15.10 -7.02 -27.01
CA SER A 189 -14.00 -6.79 -26.06
C SER A 189 -14.50 -6.23 -24.73
N LYS A 190 -15.46 -5.30 -24.80
CA LYS A 190 -16.11 -4.71 -23.63
C LYS A 190 -16.85 -5.77 -22.82
N LYS A 191 -17.65 -6.62 -23.47
CA LYS A 191 -18.35 -7.73 -22.81
C LYS A 191 -17.37 -8.69 -22.13
N LEU A 192 -16.26 -9.06 -22.77
CA LEU A 192 -15.25 -9.94 -22.18
C LEU A 192 -14.59 -9.31 -20.95
N ILE A 193 -14.26 -8.02 -21.00
CA ILE A 193 -13.70 -7.28 -19.85
C ILE A 193 -14.73 -7.21 -18.71
N ASP A 194 -15.98 -6.88 -19.00
CA ASP A 194 -17.02 -6.78 -17.98
C ASP A 194 -17.29 -8.14 -17.31
N LEU A 195 -17.37 -9.22 -18.08
CA LEU A 195 -17.51 -10.59 -17.55
C LEU A 195 -16.30 -10.99 -16.69
N PHE A 196 -15.08 -10.69 -17.14
CA PHE A 196 -13.86 -10.94 -16.37
C PHE A 196 -13.91 -10.20 -15.03
N LEU A 197 -14.26 -8.91 -15.02
CA LEU A 197 -14.32 -8.10 -13.80
C LEU A 197 -15.40 -8.56 -12.82
N VAL A 198 -16.57 -8.97 -13.32
CA VAL A 198 -17.65 -9.54 -12.51
C VAL A 198 -17.18 -10.82 -11.83
N GLU A 199 -16.58 -11.74 -12.58
CA GLU A 199 -16.10 -13.01 -12.04
C GLU A 199 -14.93 -12.80 -11.07
N LEU A 200 -14.04 -11.85 -11.35
CA LEU A 200 -12.93 -11.49 -10.46
C LEU A 200 -13.43 -10.95 -9.13
N ARG A 201 -14.45 -10.07 -9.18
CA ARG A 201 -15.11 -9.54 -7.98
C ARG A 201 -15.79 -10.64 -7.18
N ARG A 202 -16.55 -11.52 -7.85
CA ARG A 202 -17.26 -12.63 -7.21
C ARG A 202 -16.30 -13.51 -6.41
N ARG A 203 -15.14 -13.84 -6.98
CA ARG A 203 -14.10 -14.62 -6.30
C ARG A 203 -13.51 -13.89 -5.10
N LEU A 204 -13.26 -12.59 -5.23
CA LEU A 204 -12.76 -11.77 -4.14
C LEU A 204 -13.76 -11.63 -3.00
N GLU A 205 -15.06 -11.56 -3.31
CA GLU A 205 -16.14 -11.58 -2.32
C GLU A 205 -16.23 -12.92 -1.59
N ASN A 206 -16.14 -14.02 -2.33
CA ASN A 206 -16.13 -15.37 -1.75
C ASN A 206 -14.95 -15.60 -0.80
N SER A 207 -13.78 -15.03 -1.11
CA SER A 207 -12.61 -15.09 -0.22
C SER A 207 -12.62 -14.05 0.91
N LYS A 208 -13.73 -13.33 1.08
CA LYS A 208 -13.88 -12.22 2.05
C LYS A 208 -12.77 -11.17 1.91
N TYR A 209 -12.33 -10.93 0.67
CA TYR A 209 -11.27 -9.98 0.31
C TYR A 209 -9.95 -10.26 1.03
N ASN A 210 -9.67 -11.54 1.31
CA ASN A 210 -8.46 -12.01 1.99
C ASN A 210 -8.19 -11.24 3.30
N GLY A 211 -9.26 -10.91 4.02
CA GLY A 211 -9.20 -10.14 5.27
C GLY A 211 -8.38 -10.82 6.37
N ASP A 212 -8.10 -12.11 6.24
CA ASP A 212 -7.34 -12.86 7.22
C ASP A 212 -5.82 -12.66 7.11
N TYR A 213 -5.32 -12.08 6.01
CA TYR A 213 -3.88 -11.81 5.83
C TYR A 213 -3.27 -11.00 6.97
N PHE A 214 -3.99 -10.02 7.49
CA PHE A 214 -3.51 -9.21 8.62
C PHE A 214 -4.19 -9.58 9.94
N ASN A 215 -5.01 -10.63 9.98
CA ASN A 215 -5.72 -11.04 11.17
C ASN A 215 -4.95 -12.14 11.91
N ARG A 216 -4.36 -11.83 13.07
CA ARG A 216 -3.67 -12.85 13.89
C ARG A 216 -4.58 -13.99 14.36
N LYS A 217 -5.90 -13.77 14.47
CA LYS A 217 -6.92 -14.79 14.78
C LYS A 217 -7.53 -15.43 13.52
N GLY A 218 -7.04 -15.05 12.33
CA GLY A 218 -7.40 -15.66 11.07
C GLY A 218 -6.78 -17.06 10.92
N ASP A 219 -7.12 -17.73 9.83
CA ASP A 219 -6.58 -19.05 9.48
C ASP A 219 -5.04 -19.03 9.42
N GLU A 220 -4.40 -19.97 10.11
CA GLU A 220 -2.94 -20.09 10.18
C GLU A 220 -2.30 -20.32 8.80
N GLY A 221 -3.00 -21.02 7.90
CA GLY A 221 -2.51 -21.24 6.52
C GLY A 221 -2.55 -20.00 5.63
N VAL A 222 -3.18 -18.91 6.12
CA VAL A 222 -3.48 -17.71 5.31
C VAL A 222 -2.90 -16.45 5.94
N ARG A 223 -2.92 -16.30 7.27
CA ARG A 223 -2.42 -15.12 7.98
C ARG A 223 -0.92 -14.90 7.72
N LEU A 224 -0.53 -13.63 7.60
CA LEU A 224 0.86 -13.22 7.35
C LEU A 224 1.64 -12.86 8.63
N CYS A 225 0.98 -12.96 9.79
CA CYS A 225 1.59 -12.78 11.10
C CYS A 225 1.49 -14.07 11.91
N ASN A 226 2.31 -14.17 12.95
CA ASN A 226 2.11 -15.22 13.95
C ASN A 226 0.87 -14.94 14.83
N GLU A 227 0.57 -15.86 15.75
CA GLU A 227 -0.57 -15.76 16.68
C GLU A 227 -0.56 -14.50 17.56
N ASN A 228 0.61 -13.90 17.79
CA ASN A 228 0.76 -12.68 18.59
C ASN A 228 0.61 -11.40 17.73
N GLY A 229 0.46 -11.55 16.41
CA GLY A 229 0.35 -10.43 15.47
C GLY A 229 1.69 -9.84 15.02
N LEU A 230 2.81 -10.54 15.24
CA LEU A 230 4.11 -10.15 14.71
C LEU A 230 4.20 -10.49 13.22
N PHE A 231 4.49 -9.48 12.40
CA PHE A 231 4.76 -9.60 10.98
C PHE A 231 6.26 -9.50 10.71
N GLU A 232 6.73 -10.31 9.78
CA GLU A 232 8.10 -10.30 9.31
C GLU A 232 8.14 -9.85 7.85
N CYS A 233 9.16 -9.06 7.50
CA CYS A 233 9.37 -8.69 6.12
C CYS A 233 9.77 -9.91 5.30
N GLY A 234 9.07 -10.15 4.20
CA GLY A 234 9.45 -11.19 3.26
C GLY A 234 10.75 -10.87 2.50
N GLY A 235 11.14 -9.59 2.41
CA GLY A 235 12.29 -9.12 1.63
C GLY A 235 11.98 -8.87 0.15
N LEU A 236 12.99 -8.46 -0.61
CA LEU A 236 12.89 -8.17 -2.05
C LEU A 236 12.16 -9.27 -2.84
N TRP A 237 11.50 -8.90 -3.94
CA TRP A 237 10.67 -9.78 -4.77
C TRP A 237 11.41 -11.03 -5.29
N ASN A 238 12.73 -10.93 -5.52
CA ASN A 238 13.59 -12.00 -6.01
C ASN A 238 14.23 -12.85 -4.90
N ASN A 239 14.18 -12.39 -3.64
CA ASN A 239 14.79 -13.09 -2.52
C ASN A 239 13.76 -13.96 -1.78
N LYS A 240 14.21 -15.05 -1.17
CA LYS A 240 13.33 -15.90 -0.34
C LYS A 240 13.01 -15.29 1.03
N LYS A 241 13.93 -14.48 1.56
CA LYS A 241 13.83 -13.84 2.88
C LYS A 241 14.34 -12.40 2.83
N CYS A 242 14.01 -11.62 3.84
CA CYS A 242 14.60 -10.30 4.05
C CYS A 242 16.07 -10.42 4.44
N ILE A 243 16.92 -9.57 3.85
CA ILE A 243 18.34 -9.48 4.22
C ILE A 243 18.55 -8.82 5.60
N TYR A 244 17.51 -8.18 6.12
CA TYR A 244 17.47 -7.56 7.45
C TYR A 244 16.66 -8.45 8.43
N GLU A 245 16.92 -9.76 8.40
CA GLU A 245 16.23 -10.76 9.24
C GLU A 245 16.34 -10.40 10.73
N GLY A 246 15.20 -10.39 11.42
CA GLY A 246 15.11 -9.95 12.83
C GLY A 246 15.13 -8.43 13.06
N GLU A 247 15.38 -7.61 12.02
CA GLU A 247 15.29 -6.15 12.11
C GLU A 247 14.02 -5.59 11.47
N HIS A 248 13.65 -6.09 10.28
CA HIS A 248 12.40 -5.72 9.63
C HIS A 248 11.25 -6.59 10.15
N VAL A 249 10.84 -6.31 11.38
CA VAL A 249 9.70 -6.93 12.06
C VAL A 249 8.80 -5.85 12.65
N ILE A 250 7.51 -6.12 12.76
CA ILE A 250 6.54 -5.16 13.32
C ILE A 250 5.35 -5.89 13.92
N ASN A 251 4.81 -5.39 15.04
CA ASN A 251 3.57 -5.89 15.61
C ASN A 251 2.53 -4.75 15.71
N PRO A 252 1.74 -4.50 14.65
CA PRO A 252 0.75 -3.43 14.64
C PRO A 252 -0.34 -3.61 15.70
N TYR A 253 -0.43 -4.76 16.37
CA TYR A 253 -1.34 -4.96 17.49
C TYR A 253 -0.81 -4.41 18.82
N ARG A 254 0.48 -4.11 18.92
CA ARG A 254 1.12 -3.70 20.18
C ARG A 254 0.77 -2.27 20.57
N SER A 255 0.79 -1.34 19.61
CA SER A 255 0.50 0.08 19.87
C SER A 255 -0.12 0.79 18.67
N ARG A 256 -0.65 1.99 18.93
CA ARG A 256 -1.15 2.92 17.90
C ARG A 256 -0.05 3.29 16.91
N GLU A 257 1.18 3.49 17.38
CA GLU A 257 2.34 3.88 16.58
C GLU A 257 2.73 2.75 15.62
N GLU A 258 2.87 1.52 16.13
CA GLU A 258 3.18 0.37 15.26
C GLU A 258 2.05 0.12 14.25
N ARG A 259 0.78 0.33 14.63
CA ARG A 259 -0.37 0.30 13.69
C ARG A 259 -0.25 1.36 12.59
N ILE A 260 0.22 2.56 12.90
CA ILE A 260 0.42 3.63 11.93
C ILE A 260 1.61 3.33 11.02
N ILE A 261 2.75 2.90 11.60
CA ILE A 261 3.95 2.52 10.84
C ILE A 261 3.63 1.37 9.89
N PHE A 262 2.80 0.40 10.28
CA PHE A 262 2.37 -0.70 9.41
C PHE A 262 1.66 -0.23 8.12
N GLN A 263 1.16 1.00 8.06
CA GLN A 263 0.59 1.54 6.82
C GLN A 263 1.65 1.78 5.74
N THR A 264 2.93 1.97 6.12
CA THR A 264 4.06 2.14 5.20
C THR A 264 4.54 0.81 4.62
N TRP A 265 4.19 -0.31 5.26
CA TRP A 265 4.44 -1.65 4.75
C TRP A 265 3.55 -1.92 3.53
N ASN A 266 4.09 -2.67 2.58
CA ASN A 266 3.46 -2.94 1.30
C ASN A 266 3.22 -4.43 1.11
N LEU A 267 2.09 -4.78 0.51
CA LEU A 267 1.87 -6.10 -0.09
C LEU A 267 2.32 -6.01 -1.55
N ASP A 268 3.60 -6.20 -1.77
CA ASP A 268 4.25 -6.05 -3.07
C ASP A 268 3.99 -7.26 -3.98
N HIS A 269 3.80 -7.00 -5.27
CA HIS A 269 3.54 -8.03 -6.27
C HIS A 269 4.87 -8.47 -6.90
N LYS A 270 5.24 -9.75 -6.73
CA LYS A 270 6.44 -10.31 -7.39
C LYS A 270 6.35 -10.19 -8.92
N ILE A 271 5.24 -10.63 -9.50
CA ILE A 271 4.85 -10.35 -10.88
C ILE A 271 4.02 -9.08 -10.87
N GLU A 272 4.57 -7.99 -11.41
CA GLU A 272 4.00 -6.65 -11.24
C GLU A 272 2.59 -6.51 -11.83
N LEU A 273 1.66 -6.00 -11.01
CA LEU A 273 0.25 -5.81 -11.40
C LEU A 273 0.09 -4.94 -12.66
N SER A 274 0.71 -3.75 -12.65
CA SER A 274 0.54 -2.76 -13.72
C SER A 274 1.48 -2.97 -14.89
N ARG A 275 2.71 -3.44 -14.65
CA ARG A 275 3.71 -3.62 -15.71
C ARG A 275 3.59 -4.96 -16.43
N SER A 276 3.00 -5.98 -15.82
CA SER A 276 2.94 -7.33 -16.40
C SER A 276 1.55 -7.95 -16.40
N ILE A 277 0.87 -8.04 -15.26
CA ILE A 277 -0.41 -8.78 -15.17
C ILE A 277 -1.50 -8.13 -16.03
N ILE A 278 -1.77 -6.83 -15.85
CA ILE A 278 -2.83 -6.11 -16.58
C ILE A 278 -2.58 -6.12 -18.11
N PRO A 279 -1.36 -5.82 -18.61
CA PRO A 279 -1.06 -5.96 -20.04
C PRO A 279 -1.32 -7.37 -20.59
N ASN A 280 -0.99 -8.42 -19.82
CA ASN A 280 -1.23 -9.80 -20.23
C ASN A 280 -2.72 -10.19 -20.24
N ILE A 281 -3.55 -9.62 -19.37
CA ILE A 281 -5.02 -9.76 -19.44
C ILE A 281 -5.54 -9.13 -20.74
N GLN A 282 -5.05 -7.94 -21.09
CA GLN A 282 -5.43 -7.27 -22.34
C GLN A 282 -4.99 -8.09 -23.58
N GLU A 283 -3.80 -8.66 -23.53
CA GLU A 283 -3.29 -9.55 -24.58
C GLU A 283 -4.13 -10.82 -24.71
N ALA A 284 -4.52 -11.45 -23.60
CA ALA A 284 -5.41 -12.60 -23.62
C ALA A 284 -6.75 -12.29 -24.31
N ILE A 285 -7.35 -11.14 -23.99
CA ILE A 285 -8.60 -10.68 -24.62
C ILE A 285 -8.40 -10.41 -26.11
N ARG A 286 -7.30 -9.74 -26.49
CA ARG A 286 -6.97 -9.46 -27.90
C ARG A 286 -6.85 -10.75 -28.71
N ASN A 287 -6.15 -11.74 -28.16
CA ASN A 287 -5.96 -13.03 -28.81
C ASN A 287 -7.27 -13.81 -28.97
N ILE A 288 -8.21 -13.70 -28.03
CA ILE A 288 -9.55 -14.27 -28.17
C ILE A 288 -10.32 -13.59 -29.31
N ILE A 289 -10.28 -12.25 -29.41
CA ILE A 289 -11.02 -11.49 -30.43
C ILE A 289 -10.45 -11.74 -31.84
N HIS A 290 -9.14 -11.88 -31.96
CA HIS A 290 -8.47 -12.13 -33.24
C HIS A 290 -8.38 -13.62 -33.60
N GLU A 291 -9.10 -14.49 -32.86
CA GLU A 291 -9.12 -15.94 -33.07
C GLU A 291 -7.71 -16.59 -33.05
N ASN A 292 -6.75 -15.94 -32.38
CA ASN A 292 -5.36 -16.38 -32.23
C ASN A 292 -5.14 -17.00 -30.85
N VAL A 293 -5.97 -17.98 -30.49
CA VAL A 293 -5.92 -18.60 -29.16
C VAL A 293 -4.98 -19.79 -29.17
N LYS A 294 -4.01 -19.77 -28.25
CA LYS A 294 -3.22 -20.95 -27.86
C LYS A 294 -3.59 -21.34 -26.44
N CYS A 295 -4.13 -22.53 -26.25
CA CYS A 295 -4.59 -23.00 -24.94
C CYS A 295 -3.39 -23.23 -24.00
N VAL A 296 -3.40 -22.62 -22.81
CA VAL A 296 -2.30 -22.79 -21.83
C VAL A 296 -2.28 -24.17 -21.17
N MET A 297 -3.40 -24.90 -21.20
CA MET A 297 -3.50 -26.22 -20.56
C MET A 297 -3.13 -27.37 -21.50
N CYS A 298 -3.44 -27.29 -22.79
CA CYS A 298 -3.15 -28.36 -23.75
C CYS A 298 -2.26 -27.96 -24.94
N ASN A 299 -1.82 -26.70 -25.00
CA ASN A 299 -0.99 -26.14 -26.08
C ASN A 299 -1.61 -26.19 -27.50
N VAL A 300 -2.88 -26.56 -27.62
CA VAL A 300 -3.60 -26.60 -28.91
C VAL A 300 -4.14 -25.21 -29.27
N SER A 301 -3.99 -24.84 -30.55
CA SER A 301 -4.57 -23.62 -31.10
C SER A 301 -6.07 -23.79 -31.39
N SER A 302 -6.87 -22.76 -31.14
CA SER A 302 -8.29 -22.76 -31.51
C SER A 302 -8.78 -21.37 -31.92
N ALA A 303 -9.90 -21.32 -32.65
CA ALA A 303 -10.52 -20.06 -33.03
C ALA A 303 -11.22 -19.35 -31.85
N LYS A 304 -11.65 -20.11 -30.83
CA LYS A 304 -12.35 -19.59 -29.65
C LYS A 304 -11.62 -19.96 -28.36
N GLY A 305 -11.69 -19.09 -27.36
CA GLY A 305 -11.07 -19.32 -26.06
C GLY A 305 -11.74 -18.56 -24.92
N HIS A 306 -11.38 -18.93 -23.69
CA HIS A 306 -11.83 -18.31 -22.46
C HIS A 306 -10.65 -17.90 -21.61
N ILE A 307 -10.77 -16.80 -20.87
CA ILE A 307 -9.72 -16.36 -19.94
C ILE A 307 -9.64 -17.34 -18.77
N GLU A 308 -8.44 -17.82 -18.43
CA GLU A 308 -8.20 -18.58 -17.20
C GLU A 308 -8.13 -17.59 -16.02
N ILE A 309 -9.29 -17.22 -15.49
CA ILE A 309 -9.37 -16.17 -14.47
C ILE A 309 -8.65 -16.51 -13.18
N ASP A 310 -8.54 -17.79 -12.84
CA ASP A 310 -7.97 -18.27 -11.58
C ASP A 310 -6.48 -17.93 -11.47
N ARG A 311 -5.73 -18.05 -12.57
CA ARG A 311 -4.31 -17.62 -12.58
C ARG A 311 -4.17 -16.15 -12.32
N TYR A 312 -5.00 -15.32 -12.96
CA TYR A 312 -4.99 -13.89 -12.71
C TYR A 312 -5.45 -13.56 -11.28
N TYR A 313 -6.41 -14.30 -10.74
CA TYR A 313 -6.84 -14.12 -9.35
C TYR A 313 -5.69 -14.40 -8.38
N LEU A 314 -4.98 -15.53 -8.54
CA LEU A 314 -3.80 -15.87 -7.73
C LEU A 314 -2.72 -14.78 -7.84
N GLN A 315 -2.42 -14.34 -9.07
CA GLN A 315 -1.41 -13.32 -9.28
C GLN A 315 -1.78 -11.93 -8.71
N ILE A 316 -3.06 -11.56 -8.69
CA ILE A 316 -3.48 -10.22 -8.24
C ILE A 316 -3.72 -10.17 -6.73
N PHE A 317 -4.28 -11.21 -6.12
CA PHE A 317 -4.85 -11.13 -4.78
C PHE A 317 -4.24 -12.10 -3.76
N THR A 318 -3.43 -13.08 -4.16
CA THR A 318 -2.93 -14.10 -3.22
C THR A 318 -1.45 -14.00 -2.91
N SER A 319 -1.05 -14.62 -1.79
CA SER A 319 0.34 -14.74 -1.34
C SER A 319 1.23 -15.55 -2.29
N ASP A 320 0.65 -16.25 -3.28
CA ASP A 320 1.39 -16.83 -4.41
C ASP A 320 2.23 -15.79 -5.14
N ASN A 321 1.74 -14.55 -5.19
CA ASN A 321 2.41 -13.43 -5.85
C ASN A 321 2.57 -12.18 -4.97
N LEU A 322 1.84 -12.09 -3.85
CA LEU A 322 1.93 -10.99 -2.90
C LEU A 322 2.92 -11.29 -1.78
N LYS A 323 3.73 -10.29 -1.45
CA LYS A 323 4.74 -10.37 -0.40
C LYS A 323 4.65 -9.16 0.50
N LEU A 324 4.51 -9.39 1.80
CA LEU A 324 4.53 -8.30 2.78
C LEU A 324 5.98 -7.82 2.98
N VAL A 325 6.25 -6.55 2.68
CA VAL A 325 7.59 -5.98 2.72
C VAL A 325 7.61 -4.65 3.46
N HIS A 326 8.67 -4.44 4.22
CA HIS A 326 9.04 -3.14 4.76
C HIS A 326 9.34 -2.17 3.60
N ILE A 327 9.12 -0.87 3.81
CA ILE A 327 9.30 0.15 2.76
C ILE A 327 10.69 0.13 2.12
N VAL A 328 11.74 -0.18 2.91
CA VAL A 328 13.13 -0.31 2.41
C VAL A 328 13.31 -1.53 1.51
N CYS A 329 12.50 -2.57 1.67
CA CYS A 329 12.52 -3.78 0.83
C CYS A 329 11.50 -3.74 -0.31
N HIS A 330 10.77 -2.64 -0.46
CA HIS A 330 9.86 -2.44 -1.58
C HIS A 330 10.64 -1.82 -2.74
N ASP A 331 11.13 -2.69 -3.63
CA ASP A 331 11.82 -2.28 -4.86
C ASP A 331 10.81 -1.67 -5.83
N LYS A 332 10.96 -0.37 -6.16
CA LYS A 332 10.12 0.31 -7.15
C LYS A 332 10.66 0.12 -8.59
N GLY A 333 11.81 -0.54 -8.73
CA GLY A 333 12.42 -0.94 -10.00
C GLY A 333 11.56 -1.95 -10.77
N LYS A 334 11.98 -2.31 -11.99
CA LYS A 334 11.28 -3.31 -12.80
C LYS A 334 11.60 -4.71 -12.29
N HIS A 335 10.59 -5.51 -11.99
CA HIS A 335 10.78 -6.91 -11.64
C HIS A 335 10.99 -7.73 -12.92
N SER A 336 11.84 -8.76 -12.86
CA SER A 336 12.07 -9.62 -14.02
C SER A 336 11.02 -10.72 -14.18
N ALA A 337 10.12 -10.89 -13.20
CA ALA A 337 9.06 -11.89 -13.25
C ALA A 337 7.88 -11.38 -14.08
N GLU A 338 7.43 -12.19 -15.05
CA GLU A 338 6.37 -11.82 -15.98
C GLU A 338 5.16 -12.75 -15.90
N SER A 339 3.98 -12.17 -16.11
CA SER A 339 2.73 -12.88 -16.34
C SER A 339 2.68 -13.36 -17.80
N SER A 340 1.59 -14.03 -18.18
CA SER A 340 1.35 -14.48 -19.55
C SER A 340 -0.12 -14.33 -19.92
N ALA A 341 -0.43 -14.42 -21.20
CA ALA A 341 -1.81 -14.49 -21.68
C ALA A 341 -2.41 -15.88 -21.38
N TYR A 342 -3.19 -16.00 -20.30
CA TYR A 342 -3.78 -17.27 -19.89
C TYR A 342 -5.16 -17.47 -20.52
N ILE A 343 -5.20 -18.33 -21.55
CA ILE A 343 -6.41 -18.64 -22.32
C ILE A 343 -6.61 -20.16 -22.35
N LEU A 344 -7.84 -20.62 -22.12
CA LEU A 344 -8.26 -22.01 -22.25
C LEU A 344 -9.11 -22.20 -23.51
N CYS A 345 -8.88 -23.28 -24.26
CA CYS A 345 -9.80 -23.69 -25.31
C CYS A 345 -11.13 -24.19 -24.72
N GLN A 346 -12.17 -24.30 -25.56
CA GLN A 346 -13.52 -24.73 -25.14
C GLN A 346 -13.52 -26.04 -24.33
N LYS A 347 -12.77 -27.05 -24.78
CA LYS A 347 -12.70 -28.37 -24.14
C LYS A 347 -12.06 -28.27 -22.75
N CYS A 348 -10.93 -27.59 -22.67
CA CYS A 348 -10.20 -27.39 -21.41
C CYS A 348 -11.02 -26.56 -20.42
N PHE A 349 -11.72 -25.53 -20.88
CA PHE A 349 -12.60 -24.71 -20.04
C PHE A 349 -13.80 -25.48 -19.49
N GLY A 350 -14.39 -26.38 -20.29
CA GLY A 350 -15.48 -27.25 -19.84
C GLY A 350 -15.04 -28.18 -18.70
N ASN A 351 -13.86 -28.79 -18.81
CA ASN A 351 -13.28 -29.63 -17.77
C ASN A 351 -12.80 -28.85 -16.53
N TYR A 352 -12.53 -27.55 -16.70
CA TYR A 352 -12.04 -26.68 -15.63
C TYR A 352 -13.15 -26.22 -14.66
N ARG A 353 -14.41 -26.23 -15.11
CA ARG A 353 -15.58 -25.78 -14.33
C ARG A 353 -16.31 -26.90 -13.57
N VAL A 354 -15.91 -28.15 -13.76
CA VAL A 354 -16.34 -29.32 -12.97
C VAL A 354 -15.38 -29.48 -11.82
#